data_AF-A0A930HW02-F1
#
_entry.id   AF-A0A930HW02-F1
#
_cell.length_a   1.000
_cell.length_b   1.000
_cell.length_c   1.000
_cell.angle_alpha   90.00
_cell.angle_beta   90.00
_cell.angle_gamma   90.00
#
_symmetry.space_group_name_H-M   'P 1'
#
loop_
_entity.id
_entity.type
_entity.pdbx_description
1 polymer ?
#
loop_
_entity_poly.entity_id
_entity_poly.type
_entity_poly.pdbx_seq_one_letter_code
_entity_poly.pdbx_strand_id
1 'polypeptide(L)'
;MTLAILAVSPQGIQTAKPILSNYPDARLFSTHPGEGVEHIDHIQSFVAEQFTAFEGWIFIGAMGICVRSIAPLIGHKYTDPAVINIDST
;
A
#
# COMPACT_ATOMS: atom_id res chain seq x y z
N MET A 1 14.81 -3.95 -2.08
CA MET A 1 13.74 -3.04 -1.63
C MET A 1 12.46 -3.35 -2.37
N THR A 2 11.65 -4.25 -1.82
CA THR A 2 10.30 -4.55 -2.31
C THR A 2 9.29 -3.59 -1.68
N LEU A 3 8.65 -2.76 -2.51
CA LEU A 3 7.62 -1.79 -2.08
C LEU A 3 6.23 -2.27 -2.45
N ALA A 4 5.30 -2.21 -1.49
CA ALA A 4 3.87 -2.36 -1.74
C ALA A 4 3.20 -0.98 -1.81
N ILE A 5 2.57 -0.67 -2.93
CA ILE A 5 1.71 0.51 -3.09
C ILE A 5 0.26 0.03 -2.95
N LEU A 6 -0.47 0.56 -1.98
CA LEU A 6 -1.86 0.21 -1.74
C LEU A 6 -2.76 1.40 -2.03
N ALA A 7 -3.44 1.38 -3.18
CA ALA A 7 -4.39 2.41 -3.57
C ALA A 7 -5.81 2.05 -3.11
N VAL A 8 -6.43 2.92 -2.31
CA VAL A 8 -7.77 2.66 -1.74
C VAL A 8 -8.92 3.18 -2.61
N SER A 9 -8.61 3.77 -3.77
CA SER A 9 -9.59 4.31 -4.71
C SER A 9 -9.07 4.30 -6.15
N PRO A 10 -9.94 4.42 -7.18
CA PRO A 10 -9.51 4.59 -8.57
C PRO A 10 -8.62 5.81 -8.80
N GLN A 11 -8.85 6.91 -8.06
CA GLN A 11 -7.99 8.09 -8.10
C GLN A 11 -6.60 7.78 -7.52
N GLY A 12 -6.54 7.03 -6.40
CA GLY A 12 -5.28 6.58 -5.83
C GLY A 12 -4.45 5.72 -6.78
N ILE A 13 -5.08 4.91 -7.63
CA ILE A 13 -4.40 4.17 -8.70
C ILE A 13 -3.73 5.13 -9.69
N GLN A 14 -4.37 6.26 -10.04
CA GLN A 14 -3.74 7.26 -10.91
C GLN A 14 -2.55 7.94 -10.22
N THR A 15 -2.70 8.29 -8.93
CA THR A 15 -1.63 8.86 -8.12
C THR A 15 -0.45 7.91 -7.93
N ALA A 16 -0.66 6.59 -8.03
CA ALA A 16 0.40 5.60 -7.98
C ALA A 16 1.30 5.58 -9.24
N LYS A 17 0.78 5.99 -10.41
CA LYS A 17 1.50 5.84 -11.70
C LYS A 17 2.87 6.55 -11.75
N PRO A 18 3.00 7.81 -11.28
CA PRO A 18 4.31 8.46 -11.23
C PRO A 18 5.29 7.74 -10.30
N ILE A 19 4.79 7.14 -9.21
CA ILE A 19 5.60 6.38 -8.26
C ILE A 19 6.12 5.11 -8.93
N LEU A 20 5.24 4.32 -9.55
CA LEU A 20 5.60 3.11 -10.30
C LEU A 20 6.63 3.38 -11.39
N SER A 21 6.56 4.54 -12.06
CA SER A 21 7.52 4.93 -13.11
C SER A 21 8.94 5.14 -12.57
N ASN A 22 9.08 5.54 -11.30
CA ASN A 22 10.38 5.74 -10.63
C ASN A 22 10.83 4.52 -9.82
N TYR A 23 9.90 3.63 -9.46
CA TYR A 23 10.14 2.41 -8.70
C TYR A 23 9.52 1.22 -9.43
N PRO A 24 10.15 0.72 -10.52
CA PRO A 24 9.56 -0.31 -11.37
C PRO A 24 9.38 -1.68 -10.68
N ASP A 25 10.13 -1.93 -9.60
CA ASP A 25 9.98 -3.15 -8.79
C ASP A 25 8.88 -3.04 -7.71
N ALA A 26 8.22 -1.88 -7.59
CA ALA A 26 7.09 -1.69 -6.69
C ALA A 26 5.84 -2.37 -7.26
N ARG A 27 5.03 -2.95 -6.38
CA ARG A 27 3.80 -3.66 -6.72
C ARG A 27 2.59 -2.84 -6.30
N LEU A 28 1.63 -2.65 -7.21
CA LEU A 28 0.42 -1.88 -6.95
C LEU A 28 -0.75 -2.81 -6.63
N PHE A 29 -1.36 -2.63 -5.47
CA PHE A 29 -2.51 -3.38 -5.00
C PHE A 29 -3.74 -2.49 -4.86
N SER A 30 -4.91 -3.03 -5.17
CA SER A 30 -6.19 -2.35 -4.90
C SER A 30 -7.39 -3.32 -4.94
N THR A 31 -8.45 -2.94 -4.24
CA THR A 31 -9.79 -3.52 -4.42
C THR A 31 -10.47 -3.03 -5.70
N HIS A 32 -9.92 -2.00 -6.36
CA HIS A 32 -10.42 -1.44 -7.60
C HIS A 32 -9.62 -1.97 -8.80
N PRO A 33 -10.25 -2.18 -9.96
CA PRO A 33 -9.52 -2.57 -11.17
C PRO A 33 -8.69 -1.40 -11.72
N GLY A 34 -7.56 -1.71 -12.33
CA GLY A 34 -6.69 -0.74 -13.01
C GLY A 34 -5.51 -1.40 -13.72
N GLU A 35 -4.88 -0.67 -14.62
CA GLU A 35 -3.67 -1.15 -15.30
C GLU A 35 -2.52 -1.32 -14.29
N GLY A 36 -1.86 -2.48 -14.34
CA GLY A 36 -0.77 -2.82 -13.42
C GLY A 36 -1.22 -3.05 -11.97
N VAL A 37 -2.52 -3.10 -11.71
CA VAL A 37 -3.08 -3.38 -10.38
C VAL A 37 -3.17 -4.89 -10.17
N GLU A 38 -2.54 -5.37 -9.10
CA GLU A 38 -2.79 -6.66 -8.50
C GLU A 38 -4.03 -6.57 -7.63
N HIS A 39 -5.09 -7.28 -8.01
CA HIS A 39 -6.37 -7.22 -7.30
C HIS A 39 -6.27 -7.88 -5.93
N ILE A 40 -6.87 -7.23 -4.93
CA ILE A 40 -7.07 -7.79 -3.59
C ILE A 40 -8.55 -7.65 -3.20
N ASP A 41 -9.08 -8.61 -2.45
CA ASP A 41 -10.48 -8.57 -2.03
C ASP A 41 -10.71 -7.59 -0.87
N HIS A 42 -9.79 -7.59 0.11
CA HIS A 42 -9.92 -6.84 1.35
C HIS A 42 -8.60 -6.25 1.81
N ILE A 43 -8.56 -4.93 1.97
CA ILE A 43 -7.38 -4.18 2.44
C ILE A 43 -6.87 -4.71 3.78
N GLN A 44 -7.75 -4.84 4.78
CA GLN A 44 -7.33 -5.19 6.13
C GLN A 44 -6.68 -6.58 6.19
N SER A 45 -7.30 -7.58 5.55
CA SER A 45 -6.78 -8.95 5.54
C SER A 45 -5.46 -9.04 4.77
N PHE A 46 -5.39 -8.39 3.59
CA PHE A 46 -4.18 -8.36 2.79
C PHE A 46 -3.01 -7.72 3.55
N VAL A 47 -3.22 -6.57 4.18
CA VAL A 47 -2.18 -5.90 4.98
C VAL A 47 -1.77 -6.78 6.14
N ALA A 48 -2.72 -7.42 6.86
CA ALA A 48 -2.40 -8.33 7.96
C ALA A 48 -1.54 -9.52 7.54
N GLU A 49 -1.80 -10.10 6.36
CA GLU A 49 -1.06 -11.25 5.83
C GLU A 49 0.32 -10.86 5.29
N GLN A 50 0.45 -9.67 4.71
CA GLN A 50 1.63 -9.28 3.94
C GLN A 50 2.52 -8.23 4.63
N PHE A 51 2.14 -7.71 5.80
CA PHE A 51 2.78 -6.53 6.40
C PHE A 51 4.31 -6.62 6.41
N THR A 52 4.86 -7.74 6.87
CA THR A 52 6.31 -7.98 6.95
C THR A 52 6.92 -8.63 5.70
N ALA A 53 6.12 -8.94 4.68
CA ALA A 53 6.59 -9.50 3.41
C ALA A 53 7.19 -8.43 2.47
N PHE A 54 6.92 -7.15 2.75
CA PHE A 54 7.46 -6.00 2.02
C PHE A 54 8.38 -5.19 2.90
N GLU A 55 9.42 -4.58 2.31
CA GLU A 55 10.37 -3.72 3.03
C GLU A 55 9.77 -2.30 3.27
N GLY A 56 8.76 -1.92 2.48
CA GLY A 56 8.04 -0.66 2.67
C GLY A 56 6.64 -0.63 2.05
N TRP A 57 5.79 0.21 2.63
CA TRP A 57 4.40 0.40 2.24
C TRP A 57 4.12 1.86 1.88
N ILE A 58 3.40 2.07 0.78
CA ILE A 58 2.86 3.37 0.38
C ILE A 58 1.34 3.23 0.26
N PHE A 59 0.62 3.73 1.25
CA PHE A 59 -0.83 3.85 1.18
C PHE A 59 -1.19 5.12 0.41
N ILE A 60 -2.11 5.01 -0.55
CA ILE A 60 -2.62 6.17 -1.29
C ILE A 60 -4.12 6.30 -1.03
N GLY A 61 -4.48 7.32 -0.26
CA GLY A 61 -5.83 7.72 0.09
C GLY A 61 -6.00 8.08 1.56
N ALA A 62 -7.18 7.76 2.11
CA ALA A 62 -7.56 8.21 3.44
C ALA A 62 -6.63 7.68 4.54
N MET A 63 -5.97 8.59 5.26
CA MET A 63 -5.05 8.26 6.36
C MET A 63 -5.68 7.34 7.42
N GLY A 64 -6.98 7.49 7.68
CA GLY A 64 -7.69 6.63 8.63
C GLY A 64 -7.74 5.15 8.22
N ILE A 65 -7.75 4.84 6.92
CA ILE A 65 -7.64 3.46 6.43
C ILE A 65 -6.23 2.94 6.70
N CYS A 66 -5.20 3.68 6.26
CA CYS A 66 -3.80 3.34 6.49
C CYS A 66 -3.52 3.03 7.97
N VAL A 67 -3.87 3.94 8.89
CA VAL A 67 -3.59 3.78 10.31
C VAL A 67 -4.33 2.58 10.91
N ARG A 68 -5.61 2.37 10.59
CA ARG A 68 -6.36 1.21 11.10
C ARG A 68 -5.86 -0.12 10.53
N SER A 69 -5.30 -0.12 9.31
CA SER A 69 -4.73 -1.31 8.71
C SER A 69 -3.40 -1.71 9.35
N ILE A 70 -2.54 -0.75 9.71
CA ILE A 70 -1.23 -1.06 10.29
C ILE A 70 -1.23 -1.15 11.81
N ALA A 71 -2.06 -0.38 12.53
CA ALA A 71 -1.98 -0.27 13.99
C ALA A 71 -2.03 -1.61 14.75
N PRO A 72 -2.86 -2.60 14.36
CA PRO A 72 -2.87 -3.91 15.01
C PRO A 72 -1.62 -4.77 14.74
N LEU A 73 -0.78 -4.36 13.78
CA LEU A 73 0.34 -5.13 13.24
C LEU A 73 1.70 -4.56 13.64
N ILE A 74 1.73 -3.34 14.18
CA ILE A 74 2.95 -2.70 14.69
C ILE A 74 3.49 -3.57 15.83
N GLY A 75 4.73 -4.04 15.67
CA GLY A 75 5.40 -4.93 16.59
C GLY A 75 6.70 -4.32 17.11
N HIS A 76 7.72 -4.25 16.25
CA HIS A 76 9.05 -3.79 16.65
C HIS A 76 9.69 -2.86 15.62
N LYS A 77 10.18 -1.71 16.08
CA LYS A 77 10.78 -0.64 15.25
C LYS A 77 11.96 -1.03 14.34
N TYR A 78 12.52 -2.23 14.48
CA TYR A 78 13.64 -2.72 13.66
C TYR A 78 13.20 -3.77 12.64
N THR A 79 11.99 -4.31 12.77
CA THR A 79 11.45 -5.36 11.90
C THR A 79 10.22 -4.89 11.14
N ASP A 80 9.49 -3.93 11.70
CA ASP A 80 8.32 -3.36 11.04
C ASP A 80 8.77 -2.59 9.79
N PRO A 81 8.06 -2.74 8.66
CA PRO A 81 8.39 -2.03 7.44
C PRO A 81 8.17 -0.52 7.58
N ALA A 82 8.85 0.26 6.75
CA ALA A 82 8.54 1.68 6.62
C ALA A 82 7.13 1.87 6.02
N VAL A 83 6.35 2.82 6.53
CA VAL A 83 5.01 3.12 6.02
C VAL A 83 4.88 4.61 5.70
N ILE A 84 4.40 4.90 4.49
CA ILE A 84 4.07 6.25 4.01
C ILE A 84 2.58 6.27 3.67
N ASN A 85 1.88 7.35 4.04
CA ASN A 85 0.54 7.64 3.53
C ASN A 85 0.59 8.89 2.66
N ILE A 86 0.07 8.80 1.45
CA ILE A 86 -0.08 9.89 0.49
C ILE A 86 -1.59 10.10 0.29
N ASP A 87 -2.03 11.36 0.23
CA ASP A 87 -3.43 11.63 -0.15
C ASP A 87 -3.68 11.24 -1.62
N SER A 88 -4.94 11.01 -1.98
CA SER A 88 -5.29 10.72 -3.38
C SER A 88 -5.32 11.96 -4.30
N THR A 89 -5.11 13.16 -3.77
CA THR A 89 -5.12 14.44 -4.50
C THR A 89 -3.82 15.23 -4.38
#